data_AF-A0A7S3KWI3-F1
#
_entry.id   AF-A0A7S3KWI3-F1
#
_cell.length_a   1.000
_cell.length_b   1.000
_cell.length_c   1.000
_cell.angle_alpha   90.00
_cell.angle_beta   90.00
_cell.angle_gamma   90.00
#
_symmetry.space_group_name_H-M   'P 1'
#
loop_
_entity.id
_entity.type
_entity.pdbx_description
1 polymer ?
#
loop_
_entity_poly.entity_id
_entity_poly.type
_entity_poly.pdbx_seq_one_letter_code
_entity_poly.pdbx_strand_id
1 'polypeptide(L)'
;RIARELTSWTDDELDDSIEEAKIDKEDSNRQHVQRVRDNVILVRAELVHFWRLWWQSGLVEKTEQHYMLYPNPYPKKSRLKQRWYAHPSFPLLLLVTGGKPLILRTNWRQYAQEFADAVTYAGAYEDVTEDGVSSVTMNASKLAQ
;
A
#
# COMPACT_ATOMS: atom_id res chain seq x y z
N ARG A 1 1.76 -7.50 37.05
CA ARG A 1 1.92 -8.19 38.36
C ARG A 1 0.68 -8.97 38.79
N ILE A 2 -0.31 -9.12 37.91
CA ILE A 2 -1.27 -10.22 37.88
C ILE A 2 -1.01 -10.78 36.48
N ALA A 3 -0.03 -11.66 36.22
CA ALA A 3 0.15 -12.99 36.80
C ALA A 3 -1.22 -13.72 36.84
N ARG A 4 -1.41 -14.89 36.26
CA ARG A 4 -0.50 -15.77 35.54
C ARG A 4 -1.28 -17.00 35.11
N GLU A 5 -2.56 -16.88 34.85
CA GLU A 5 -3.42 -18.03 34.53
C GLU A 5 -3.85 -17.86 33.06
N LEU A 6 -3.34 -18.55 32.02
CA LEU A 6 -2.90 -19.95 31.92
C LEU A 6 -3.87 -20.83 32.72
N THR A 7 -4.74 -21.63 32.13
CA THR A 7 -4.55 -22.44 30.94
C THR A 7 -5.89 -23.15 30.72
N SER A 8 -6.44 -23.12 29.53
CA SER A 8 -6.93 -24.33 28.84
C SER A 8 -7.53 -23.88 27.52
N TRP A 9 -6.86 -24.26 26.44
CA TRP A 9 -7.50 -24.35 25.15
C TRP A 9 -8.57 -25.43 25.21
N THR A 10 -9.64 -25.27 24.44
CA THR A 10 -10.02 -26.26 23.40
C THR A 10 -10.85 -25.57 22.33
N ASP A 11 -10.48 -25.81 21.07
CA ASP A 11 -11.05 -25.27 19.82
C ASP A 11 -12.51 -25.72 19.51
N ASP A 12 -13.31 -26.13 20.50
CA ASP A 12 -14.56 -26.85 20.26
C ASP A 12 -15.86 -26.13 20.69
N GLU A 13 -15.81 -24.91 21.23
CA GLU A 13 -17.04 -24.18 21.62
C GLU A 13 -17.24 -22.94 20.75
N LEU A 14 -17.53 -23.22 19.49
CA LEU A 14 -18.02 -22.27 18.50
C LEU A 14 -19.56 -22.39 18.48
N ASP A 15 -20.23 -21.89 19.52
CA ASP A 15 -21.69 -21.81 19.52
C ASP A 15 -22.25 -20.65 20.38
N ASP A 16 -23.22 -19.95 19.79
CA ASP A 16 -24.30 -19.17 20.42
C ASP A 16 -24.04 -17.92 21.28
N SER A 17 -23.02 -17.10 21.00
CA SER A 17 -22.94 -15.75 21.63
C SER A 17 -22.62 -14.58 20.70
N ILE A 18 -22.84 -14.70 19.39
CA ILE A 18 -22.95 -13.53 18.51
C ILE A 18 -24.39 -12.99 18.57
N GLU A 19 -24.82 -12.55 19.75
CA GLU A 19 -25.96 -11.64 19.85
C GLU A 19 -25.53 -10.32 20.49
N GLU A 20 -25.74 -9.26 19.70
CA GLU A 20 -25.85 -7.86 20.08
C GLU A 20 -24.63 -7.13 20.66
N ALA A 21 -23.58 -7.00 19.84
CA ALA A 21 -23.03 -5.67 19.65
C ALA A 21 -23.84 -5.00 18.53
N LYS A 22 -24.95 -4.34 18.88
CA LYS A 22 -25.62 -3.38 17.99
C LYS A 22 -24.59 -2.31 17.62
N ILE A 23 -23.94 -2.51 16.49
CA ILE A 23 -23.15 -1.47 15.84
C ILE A 23 -24.18 -0.45 15.35
N ASP A 24 -24.29 0.66 16.07
CA ASP A 24 -25.10 1.81 15.68
C ASP A 24 -24.69 2.22 14.26
N LYS A 25 -25.55 1.87 13.29
CA LYS A 25 -25.31 2.03 11.85
C LYS A 25 -25.19 3.51 11.43
N GLU A 26 -25.51 4.46 12.31
CA GLU A 26 -25.49 5.89 12.00
C GLU A 26 -24.17 6.60 12.35
N ASP A 27 -23.39 6.14 13.32
CA ASP A 27 -22.18 6.86 13.77
C ASP A 27 -20.87 6.32 13.17
N SER A 28 -20.89 5.09 12.65
CA SER A 28 -19.77 4.46 11.94
C SER A 28 -19.39 5.17 10.62
N ASN A 29 -20.26 6.03 10.09
CA ASN A 29 -20.05 6.64 8.77
C ASN A 29 -19.12 7.89 8.78
N ARG A 30 -18.55 8.26 9.94
CA ARG A 30 -17.71 9.47 10.07
C ARG A 30 -16.24 9.24 10.44
N GLN A 31 -15.88 8.04 10.91
CA GLN A 31 -14.48 7.77 11.25
C GLN A 31 -13.68 7.39 10.02
N HIS A 32 -12.83 8.33 9.56
CA HIS A 32 -11.86 8.11 8.49
C HIS A 32 -10.67 7.26 8.94
N VAL A 33 -10.51 7.05 10.25
CA VAL A 33 -9.40 6.32 10.86
C VAL A 33 -9.97 5.46 12.00
N GLN A 34 -9.65 4.17 11.99
CA GLN A 34 -10.05 3.19 13.00
C GLN A 34 -8.81 2.47 13.53
N ARG A 35 -8.60 2.47 14.84
CA ARG A 35 -7.56 1.66 15.50
C ARG A 35 -8.14 0.29 15.80
N VAL A 36 -7.60 -0.76 15.17
CA VAL A 36 -8.10 -2.15 15.32
C VAL A 36 -7.30 -2.90 16.40
N ARG A 37 -5.99 -2.61 16.49
CA ARG A 37 -5.06 -3.10 17.52
C ARG A 37 -4.00 -2.04 17.77
N ASP A 38 -3.11 -2.26 18.73
CA ASP A 38 -2.12 -1.25 19.10
C ASP A 38 -1.12 -0.86 18.00
N ASN A 39 -0.91 -1.78 17.06
CA ASN A 39 -0.03 -1.63 15.92
C ASN A 39 -0.79 -1.62 14.58
N VAL A 40 -2.12 -1.51 14.59
CA VAL A 40 -2.93 -1.56 13.36
C VAL A 40 -3.94 -0.42 13.34
N ILE A 41 -3.83 0.40 12.30
CA ILE A 41 -4.76 1.47 11.99
C ILE A 41 -5.32 1.21 10.59
N LEU A 42 -6.63 1.24 10.45
CA LEU A 42 -7.33 1.25 9.18
C LEU A 42 -7.71 2.68 8.85
N VAL A 43 -7.41 3.10 7.62
CA VAL A 43 -7.72 4.45 7.14
C VAL A 43 -8.65 4.32 5.95
N ARG A 44 -9.82 4.95 6.03
CA ARG A 44 -10.75 5.12 4.92
C ARG A 44 -10.43 6.45 4.24
N ALA A 45 -9.75 6.37 3.10
CA ALA A 45 -9.38 7.53 2.29
C ALA A 45 -9.36 7.18 0.81
N GLU A 46 -9.40 8.21 -0.04
CA GLU A 46 -8.99 8.06 -1.44
C GLU A 46 -7.46 7.83 -1.45
N LEU A 47 -7.02 6.75 -2.09
CA LEU A 47 -5.67 6.22 -1.93
C LEU A 47 -4.60 7.16 -2.48
N VAL A 48 -4.85 7.81 -3.64
CA VAL A 48 -3.89 8.74 -4.23
C VAL A 48 -3.74 9.99 -3.36
N HIS A 49 -4.84 10.50 -2.80
CA HIS A 49 -4.82 11.60 -1.85
C HIS A 49 -4.09 11.23 -0.57
N PHE A 50 -4.33 10.02 -0.03
CA PHE A 50 -3.63 9.52 1.13
C PHE A 50 -2.13 9.43 0.89
N TRP A 51 -1.70 8.86 -0.24
CA TRP A 51 -0.29 8.81 -0.63
C TRP A 51 0.35 10.18 -0.73
N ARG A 52 -0.37 11.16 -1.30
CA ARG A 52 0.14 12.53 -1.41
C ARG A 52 0.37 13.14 -0.02
N LEU A 53 -0.57 12.95 0.91
CA LEU A 53 -0.42 13.43 2.29
C LEU A 53 0.69 12.70 3.03
N TRP A 54 0.83 11.39 2.82
CA TRP A 54 1.90 10.57 3.40
C TRP A 54 3.28 11.02 2.91
N TRP A 55 3.42 11.28 1.60
CA TRP A 55 4.62 11.87 1.00
C TRP A 55 4.97 13.22 1.63
N GLN A 56 3.97 14.10 1.75
CA GLN A 56 4.16 15.46 2.30
C GLN A 56 4.40 15.49 3.81
N SER A 57 4.03 14.46 4.56
CA SER A 57 4.15 14.46 6.02
C SER A 57 5.59 14.19 6.52
N GLY A 58 6.53 13.87 5.63
CA GLY A 58 7.89 13.46 6.00
C GLY A 58 7.95 12.12 6.74
N LEU A 59 6.85 11.36 6.75
CA LEU A 59 6.79 10.04 7.42
C LEU A 59 7.15 8.89 6.49
N VAL A 60 7.36 9.16 5.20
CA VAL A 60 7.67 8.14 4.21
C VAL A 60 8.90 7.34 4.56
N GLU A 61 9.94 7.97 5.11
CA GLU A 61 11.18 7.31 5.56
C GLU A 61 10.94 6.29 6.69
N LYS A 62 9.81 6.40 7.42
CA LYS A 62 9.40 5.44 8.44
C LYS A 62 8.66 4.23 7.86
N THR A 63 8.36 4.26 6.57
CA THR A 63 7.81 3.09 5.88
C THR A 63 8.94 2.09 5.76
N GLU A 64 8.76 0.88 6.32
CA GLU A 64 9.72 -0.21 6.16
C GLU A 64 9.34 -1.16 5.02
N GLN A 65 8.05 -1.22 4.71
CA GLN A 65 7.51 -2.13 3.71
C GLN A 65 6.19 -1.57 3.18
N HIS A 66 6.04 -1.51 1.85
CA HIS A 66 4.79 -1.17 1.21
C HIS A 66 4.16 -2.43 0.58
N TYR A 67 2.85 -2.59 0.70
CA TYR A 67 2.12 -3.74 0.18
C TYR A 67 1.04 -3.33 -0.79
N MET A 68 1.00 -4.01 -1.93
CA MET A 68 -0.06 -3.89 -2.94
C MET A 68 -0.62 -5.28 -3.22
N LEU A 69 -1.73 -5.60 -2.55
CA LEU A 69 -2.30 -6.93 -2.55
C LEU A 69 -3.51 -6.99 -3.46
N TYR A 70 -3.43 -7.83 -4.50
CA TYR A 70 -4.49 -8.08 -5.48
C TYR A 70 -5.13 -6.79 -6.04
N PRO A 71 -4.32 -5.86 -6.58
CA PRO A 71 -4.88 -4.67 -7.21
C PRO A 71 -5.77 -5.06 -8.39
N ASN A 72 -6.80 -4.25 -8.64
CA ASN A 72 -7.74 -4.56 -9.72
C ASN A 72 -7.01 -4.61 -11.07
N PRO A 73 -7.01 -5.77 -11.75
CA PRO A 73 -6.17 -5.99 -12.93
C PRO A 73 -6.65 -5.25 -14.19
N TYR A 74 -7.95 -4.98 -14.33
CA TYR A 74 -8.54 -4.41 -15.55
C TYR A 74 -8.04 -5.10 -16.84
N PRO A 75 -8.47 -6.34 -17.13
CA PRO A 75 -7.88 -7.17 -18.19
C PRO A 75 -8.09 -6.62 -19.60
N LYS A 76 -9.19 -5.88 -19.82
CA LYS A 76 -9.48 -5.25 -21.12
C LYS A 76 -8.47 -4.14 -21.41
N LYS A 77 -7.85 -4.17 -22.59
CA LYS A 77 -6.89 -3.14 -23.04
C LYS A 77 -7.44 -1.72 -22.97
N SER A 78 -8.74 -1.52 -23.24
CA SER A 78 -9.41 -0.21 -23.13
C SER A 78 -9.36 0.40 -21.73
N ARG A 79 -9.09 -0.40 -20.68
CA ARG A 79 -8.98 0.02 -19.28
C ARG A 79 -7.53 0.07 -18.79
N LEU A 80 -6.54 0.03 -19.68
CA LEU A 80 -5.12 0.08 -19.32
C LEU A 80 -4.79 1.23 -18.36
N LYS A 81 -5.31 2.44 -18.61
CA LYS A 81 -5.08 3.64 -17.77
C LYS A 81 -5.56 3.51 -16.32
N GLN A 82 -6.36 2.49 -16.00
CA GLN A 82 -6.82 2.22 -14.64
C GLN A 82 -5.89 1.25 -13.90
N ARG A 83 -4.97 0.59 -14.60
CA ARG A 83 -3.92 -0.23 -13.98
C ARG A 83 -2.93 0.70 -13.32
N TRP A 84 -2.50 0.37 -12.11
CA TRP A 84 -1.70 1.29 -11.31
C TRP A 84 -0.37 1.68 -11.93
N TYR A 85 0.27 0.77 -12.67
CA TYR A 85 1.50 1.06 -13.39
C TYR A 85 1.34 2.01 -14.59
N ALA A 86 0.10 2.19 -15.08
CA ALA A 86 -0.24 3.11 -16.18
C ALA A 86 -1.06 4.32 -15.69
N HIS A 87 -1.25 4.43 -14.38
CA HIS A 87 -1.98 5.53 -13.76
C HIS A 87 -1.03 6.73 -13.60
N PRO A 88 -1.48 7.99 -13.77
CA PRO A 88 -0.64 9.18 -13.59
C PRO A 88 0.02 9.29 -12.20
N SER A 89 -0.57 8.66 -11.19
CA SER A 89 -0.03 8.61 -9.82
C SER A 89 0.99 7.48 -9.60
N PHE A 90 1.38 6.75 -10.64
CA PHE A 90 2.40 5.70 -10.51
C PHE A 90 3.73 6.20 -9.92
N PRO A 91 4.27 7.38 -10.31
CA PRO A 91 5.47 7.91 -9.65
C PRO A 91 5.26 8.14 -8.15
N LEU A 92 4.08 8.64 -7.76
CA LEU A 92 3.73 8.84 -6.35
C LEU A 92 3.70 7.51 -5.58
N LEU A 93 3.17 6.44 -6.18
CA LEU A 93 3.20 5.10 -5.57
C LEU A 93 4.64 4.65 -5.26
N LEU A 94 5.60 4.91 -6.17
CA LEU A 94 7.00 4.57 -5.95
C LEU A 94 7.63 5.46 -4.87
N LEU A 95 7.33 6.75 -4.86
CA LEU A 95 7.84 7.69 -3.86
C LEU A 95 7.40 7.33 -2.44
N VAL A 96 6.12 6.97 -2.23
CA VAL A 96 5.61 6.63 -0.89
C VAL A 96 6.16 5.32 -0.30
N THR A 97 6.94 4.55 -1.05
CA THR A 97 7.67 3.42 -0.48
C THR A 97 8.89 3.89 0.33
N GLY A 98 9.36 5.11 0.13
CA GLY A 98 10.57 5.62 0.77
C GLY A 98 11.83 4.87 0.37
N GLY A 99 11.88 4.33 -0.85
CA GLY A 99 12.97 3.48 -1.33
C GLY A 99 12.96 2.06 -0.75
N LYS A 100 11.94 1.69 0.03
CA LYS A 100 11.78 0.32 0.52
C LYS A 100 11.14 -0.58 -0.53
N PRO A 101 11.26 -1.92 -0.38
CA PRO A 101 10.61 -2.86 -1.27
C PRO A 101 9.08 -2.65 -1.32
N LEU A 102 8.52 -2.78 -2.52
CA LEU A 102 7.07 -2.87 -2.75
C LEU A 102 6.71 -4.34 -3.00
N ILE A 103 5.90 -4.93 -2.12
CA ILE A 103 5.39 -6.29 -2.32
C ILE A 103 4.08 -6.22 -3.12
N LEU A 104 4.15 -6.66 -4.38
CA LEU A 104 2.99 -6.86 -5.24
C LEU A 104 2.55 -8.33 -5.22
N ARG A 105 1.29 -8.60 -4.88
CA ARG A 105 0.66 -9.91 -5.04
C ARG A 105 -0.47 -9.83 -6.05
N THR A 106 -0.47 -10.73 -7.03
CA THR A 106 -1.55 -10.87 -8.02
C THR A 106 -1.56 -12.30 -8.55
N ASN A 107 -2.73 -12.80 -8.93
CA ASN A 107 -2.87 -14.08 -9.64
C ASN A 107 -2.74 -13.90 -11.17
N TRP A 108 -2.57 -12.67 -11.65
CA TRP A 108 -2.46 -12.37 -13.07
C TRP A 108 -1.02 -12.06 -13.48
N ARG A 109 -0.35 -13.06 -14.06
CA ARG A 109 1.07 -13.01 -14.45
C ARG A 109 1.41 -11.82 -15.35
N GLN A 110 0.56 -11.50 -16.32
CA GLN A 110 0.82 -10.40 -17.27
C GLN A 110 0.90 -9.04 -16.55
N TYR A 111 -0.01 -8.79 -15.60
CA TYR A 111 0.04 -7.55 -14.81
C TYR A 111 1.30 -7.45 -13.97
N ALA A 112 1.74 -8.56 -13.37
CA ALA A 112 2.99 -8.58 -12.60
C ALA A 112 4.20 -8.22 -13.48
N GLN A 113 4.26 -8.77 -14.69
CA GLN A 113 5.34 -8.46 -15.65
C GLN A 113 5.29 -6.99 -16.08
N GLU A 114 4.13 -6.51 -16.54
CA GLU A 114 3.96 -5.12 -16.99
C GLU A 114 4.25 -4.11 -15.86
N PHE A 115 3.90 -4.46 -14.62
CA PHE A 115 4.24 -3.64 -13.45
C PHE A 115 5.74 -3.63 -13.20
N ALA A 116 6.42 -4.78 -13.25
CA ALA A 116 7.86 -4.86 -13.09
C ALA A 116 8.59 -4.04 -14.18
N ASP A 117 8.17 -4.19 -15.43
CA ASP A 117 8.72 -3.42 -16.55
C ASP A 117 8.52 -1.91 -16.31
N ALA A 118 7.34 -1.48 -15.87
CA ALA A 118 7.07 -0.08 -15.55
C ALA A 118 7.95 0.47 -14.41
N VAL A 119 8.23 -0.33 -13.38
CA VAL A 119 9.18 0.04 -12.32
C VAL A 119 10.59 0.17 -12.89
N THR A 120 11.03 -0.78 -13.72
CA THR A 120 12.33 -0.72 -14.39
C THR A 120 12.45 0.49 -15.28
N TYR A 121 11.43 0.83 -16.07
CA TYR A 121 11.44 2.04 -16.90
C TYR A 121 11.45 3.33 -16.08
N ALA A 122 10.72 3.36 -14.96
CA ALA A 122 10.75 4.50 -14.06
C ALA A 122 12.13 4.68 -13.42
N GLY A 123 12.84 3.58 -13.10
CA GLY A 123 14.21 3.61 -12.60
C GLY A 123 15.28 3.87 -13.68
N ALA A 124 15.11 3.36 -14.89
CA ALA A 124 16.09 3.53 -15.98
C ALA A 124 16.17 4.97 -16.50
N TYR A 125 15.14 5.80 -16.24
CA TYR A 125 15.22 7.24 -16.48
C TYR A 125 16.24 7.95 -15.56
N GLU A 126 16.84 7.25 -14.59
CA GLU A 126 17.93 7.75 -13.74
C GLU A 126 19.30 7.84 -14.46
N ASP A 127 19.56 7.11 -15.55
CA ASP A 127 20.93 6.90 -16.08
C ASP A 127 21.32 7.77 -17.29
N VAL A 128 20.51 8.79 -17.63
CA VAL A 128 20.83 9.73 -18.73
C VAL A 128 21.35 11.04 -18.15
N THR A 129 22.58 11.01 -17.65
CA THR A 129 23.40 12.22 -17.46
C THR A 129 24.79 12.00 -18.02
N GLU A 130 24.99 12.38 -19.28
CA GLU A 130 26.19 13.08 -19.73
C GLU A 130 25.84 13.85 -21.02
N ASP A 131 26.22 15.13 -21.06
CA ASP A 131 26.11 16.09 -22.16
C ASP A 131 24.77 16.83 -22.40
N GLY A 132 24.48 17.81 -21.53
CA GLY A 132 23.96 19.11 -21.99
C GLY A 132 22.52 19.48 -21.65
N VAL A 133 22.29 19.84 -20.38
CA VAL A 133 21.21 20.70 -19.85
C VAL A 133 19.75 20.25 -20.08
N SER A 134 19.16 19.67 -19.03
CA SER A 134 17.90 20.12 -18.41
C SER A 134 17.75 19.49 -17.03
N SER A 135 17.58 20.31 -16.01
CA SER A 135 17.45 19.91 -14.60
C SER A 135 16.10 19.24 -14.31
N VAL A 136 16.08 18.03 -13.74
CA VAL A 136 15.06 17.55 -12.80
C VAL A 136 15.71 16.53 -11.85
N THR A 137 15.62 16.77 -10.55
CA THR A 137 16.08 15.87 -9.49
C THR A 137 14.86 15.30 -8.76
N MET A 138 14.80 13.99 -8.50
CA MET A 138 14.88 13.45 -7.14
C MET A 138 14.83 11.92 -7.09
N ASN A 139 15.63 11.42 -6.15
CA ASN A 139 16.12 10.06 -5.96
C ASN A 139 15.31 9.38 -4.84
N ALA A 140 15.07 8.07 -4.94
CA ALA A 140 14.62 7.27 -3.79
C ALA A 140 15.33 5.90 -3.80
N SER A 141 16.64 5.97 -3.55
CA SER A 141 17.42 4.94 -2.87
C SER A 141 17.41 3.57 -3.56
N LYS A 142 18.34 3.41 -4.50
CA LYS A 142 19.18 2.20 -4.68
C LYS A 142 18.49 0.92 -4.16
N LEU A 143 17.61 0.36 -5.00
CA LEU A 143 17.05 -0.96 -4.77
C LEU A 143 18.21 -1.94 -4.56
N ALA A 144 18.16 -2.61 -3.43
CA ALA A 144 19.24 -3.42 -2.89
C ALA A 144 19.76 -4.49 -3.86
N GLN A 145 21.10 -4.49 -4.00
CA GLN A 145 22.01 -5.52 -4.55
C GLN A 145 22.32 -5.42 -6.04
#